data_AF-A0A5B0DX78-F1
#
_entry.id   AF-A0A5B0DX78-F1
#
_cell.length_a   1.000
_cell.length_b   1.000
_cell.length_c   1.000
_cell.angle_alpha   90.00
_cell.angle_beta   90.00
_cell.angle_gamma   90.00
#
_symmetry.space_group_name_H-M   'P 1'
#
loop_
_entity.id
_entity.type
_entity.pdbx_description
1 polymer ?
#
loop_
_entity_poly.entity_id
_entity_poly.type
_entity_poly.pdbx_seq_one_letter_code
_entity_poly.pdbx_strand_id
1 'polypeptide(L)'
;MSEIPDRLSVNPSSPFHNEDLLKQGVGIRFNGVEKTNVEEYCISEGWIRVAAGKALDRAGNPITIKLKGTVEAYVQTSAEK
;
A
#
# COMPACT_ATOMS: atom_id res chain seq x y z
N MET A 1 -12.66 1.86 -16.03
CA MET A 1 -12.60 1.10 -14.77
C MET A 1 -11.31 1.48 -14.11
N SER A 2 -11.34 1.97 -12.87
CA SER A 2 -10.13 2.30 -12.12
C SER A 2 -9.42 0.99 -11.79
N GLU A 3 -8.54 0.55 -12.70
CA GLU A 3 -7.82 -0.71 -12.61
C GLU A 3 -6.71 -0.55 -11.58
N ILE A 4 -6.94 -1.11 -10.40
CA ILE A 4 -5.94 -1.13 -9.34
C ILE A 4 -4.96 -2.26 -9.68
N PRO A 5 -3.64 -1.97 -9.71
CA PRO A 5 -2.66 -2.97 -10.04
C PRO A 5 -2.62 -4.06 -8.98
N ASP A 6 -2.28 -5.27 -9.38
CA ASP A 6 -2.11 -6.40 -8.47
C ASP A 6 -1.09 -6.10 -7.34
N ARG A 7 -0.06 -5.32 -7.68
CA ARG A 7 1.00 -4.89 -6.78
C ARG A 7 1.27 -3.40 -6.96
N LEU A 8 1.32 -2.68 -5.84
CA LEU A 8 1.66 -1.25 -5.80
C LEU A 8 2.58 -0.98 -4.61
N SER A 9 3.55 -0.10 -4.80
CA SER A 9 4.44 0.38 -3.75
C SER A 9 4.47 1.90 -3.69
N VAL A 10 4.50 2.44 -2.47
CA VAL A 10 4.69 3.89 -2.26
C VAL A 10 6.15 4.30 -2.43
N ASN A 11 7.09 3.34 -2.38
CA ASN A 11 8.51 3.64 -2.48
C ASN A 11 8.93 3.87 -3.94
N PRO A 12 9.45 5.05 -4.31
CA PRO A 12 9.84 5.39 -5.67
C PRO A 12 10.99 4.53 -6.22
N SER A 13 11.74 3.85 -5.35
CA SER A 13 12.80 2.93 -5.77
C SER A 13 12.28 1.55 -6.19
N SER A 14 10.98 1.26 -5.97
CA SER A 14 10.36 -0.01 -6.32
C SER A 14 9.89 0.01 -7.79
N PRO A 15 10.03 -1.09 -8.54
CA PRO A 15 9.49 -1.19 -9.90
C PRO A 15 7.96 -1.15 -9.96
N PHE A 16 7.29 -1.32 -8.82
CA PHE A 16 5.83 -1.25 -8.68
C PHE A 16 5.35 0.10 -8.15
N HIS A 17 6.19 1.14 -8.24
CA HIS A 17 5.81 2.49 -7.89
C HIS A 17 4.98 3.14 -8.99
N ASN A 18 3.83 3.71 -8.63
CA ASN A 18 2.99 4.47 -9.56
C ASN A 18 2.47 5.73 -8.88
N GLU A 19 3.11 6.86 -9.19
CA GLU A 19 2.81 8.16 -8.58
C GLU A 19 1.39 8.64 -8.90
N ASP A 20 0.89 8.40 -10.11
CA ASP A 20 -0.45 8.84 -10.53
C ASP A 20 -1.56 8.14 -9.73
N LEU A 21 -1.42 6.84 -9.50
CA LEU A 21 -2.35 6.09 -8.65
C LEU A 21 -2.26 6.53 -7.19
N LEU A 22 -1.04 6.75 -6.68
CA LEU A 22 -0.85 7.21 -5.31
C LEU A 22 -1.47 8.59 -5.08
N LYS A 23 -1.38 9.49 -6.08
CA LYS A 23 -2.04 10.81 -6.06
C LYS A 23 -3.57 10.72 -6.04
N GLN A 24 -4.14 9.71 -6.70
CA GLN A 24 -5.59 9.48 -6.67
C GLN A 24 -6.09 9.02 -5.29
N GLY A 25 -5.20 8.50 -4.45
CA GLY A 25 -5.54 7.92 -3.15
C GLY A 25 -5.91 6.44 -3.28
N VAL A 26 -5.12 5.57 -2.67
CA VAL A 26 -5.36 4.12 -2.63
C VAL A 26 -5.52 3.70 -1.18
N GLY A 27 -6.68 3.14 -0.85
CA GLY A 27 -6.97 2.53 0.44
C GLY A 27 -6.79 1.02 0.38
N ILE A 28 -6.39 0.40 1.50
CA ILE A 28 -6.19 -1.04 1.60
C ILE A 28 -6.92 -1.57 2.82
N ARG A 29 -7.72 -2.61 2.61
CA ARG A 29 -8.34 -3.41 3.66
C ARG A 29 -7.65 -4.76 3.72
N PHE A 30 -7.11 -5.09 4.88
CA PHE A 30 -6.35 -6.29 5.13
C PHE A 30 -7.00 -7.12 6.22
N ASN A 31 -7.40 -8.36 5.89
CA ASN A 31 -8.18 -9.23 6.77
C ASN A 31 -9.41 -8.51 7.38
N GLY A 32 -10.13 -7.72 6.56
CA GLY A 32 -11.29 -6.94 7.00
C GLY A 32 -10.96 -5.65 7.76
N VAL A 33 -9.69 -5.37 8.05
CA VAL A 33 -9.25 -4.17 8.77
C VAL A 33 -8.63 -3.16 7.81
N GLU A 34 -9.10 -1.92 7.84
CA GLU A 34 -8.49 -0.86 7.04
C GLU A 34 -7.08 -0.50 7.55
N LYS A 35 -6.14 -0.38 6.61
CA LYS A 35 -4.75 -0.03 6.86
C LYS A 35 -4.36 1.17 6.02
N THR A 36 -3.86 2.20 6.69
CA THR A 36 -3.42 3.47 6.09
C THR A 36 -1.91 3.62 6.06
N ASN A 37 -1.18 2.79 6.80
CA ASN A 37 0.28 2.77 6.88
C ASN A 37 0.91 1.66 6.02
N VAL A 38 0.28 1.36 4.88
CA VAL A 38 0.76 0.33 3.95
C VAL A 38 1.75 0.95 2.99
N GLU A 39 2.94 0.38 2.95
CA GLU A 39 4.03 0.80 2.06
C GLU A 39 3.97 0.04 0.72
N GLU A 40 3.49 -1.19 0.75
CA GLU A 40 3.38 -2.05 -0.43
C GLU A 40 2.34 -3.14 -0.22
N TYR A 41 1.67 -3.59 -1.28
CA TYR A 41 0.81 -4.77 -1.23
C TYR A 41 0.94 -5.61 -2.49
N CYS A 42 0.55 -6.88 -2.39
CA CYS A 42 0.31 -7.76 -3.52
C CYS A 42 -0.97 -8.56 -3.27
N ILE A 43 -1.95 -8.44 -4.17
CA ILE A 43 -3.26 -9.08 -4.08
C ILE A 43 -3.13 -10.57 -4.42
N SER A 44 -2.48 -10.90 -5.53
CA SER A 44 -2.31 -12.28 -5.99
C SER A 44 -1.54 -13.16 -5.00
N GLU A 45 -0.50 -12.61 -4.38
CA GLU A 45 0.25 -13.34 -3.35
C GLU A 45 -0.36 -13.20 -1.94
N GLY A 46 -1.35 -12.32 -1.75
CA GLY A 46 -2.05 -12.13 -0.49
C GLY A 46 -1.17 -11.61 0.64
N TRP A 47 -0.47 -10.49 0.44
CA TRP A 47 0.32 -9.87 1.50
C TRP A 47 0.38 -8.35 1.41
N ILE A 48 0.65 -7.72 2.55
CA ILE A 48 0.95 -6.28 2.67
C ILE A 48 2.28 -6.07 3.41
N ARG A 49 2.98 -4.98 3.11
CA ARG A 49 4.06 -4.43 3.92
C ARG A 49 3.56 -3.17 4.57
N VAL A 50 3.63 -3.12 5.89
CA VAL A 50 3.23 -1.96 6.69
C VAL A 50 4.42 -1.37 7.40
N ALA A 51 4.48 -0.04 7.50
CA ALA A 51 5.46 0.63 8.32
C ALA A 51 5.23 0.31 9.80
N ALA A 52 6.25 -0.24 10.45
CA ALA A 52 6.24 -0.62 11.86
C ALA A 52 6.59 0.58 12.74
N GLY A 53 5.62 1.49 12.87
CA GLY A 53 5.78 2.72 13.64
C GLY A 53 6.65 3.76 12.93
N LYS A 54 7.31 4.61 13.71
CA LYS A 54 8.13 5.74 13.21
C LYS A 54 9.61 5.40 13.02
N ALA A 55 9.99 4.14 13.25
CA ALA A 55 11.39 3.73 13.18
C ALA A 55 11.86 3.70 11.72
N LEU A 56 13.02 4.30 11.48
CA LEU A 56 13.70 4.30 10.19
C LEU A 56 14.96 3.43 10.27
N ASP A 57 15.11 2.52 9.33
CA ASP A 57 16.19 2.57 8.37
C ASP A 57 17.51 3.31 8.66
N ARG A 58 18.68 2.65 8.56
CA ARG A 58 19.98 3.37 8.47
C ARG A 58 20.10 4.27 7.22
N ALA A 59 19.32 3.97 6.18
CA ALA A 59 19.22 4.75 4.95
C ALA A 59 17.98 5.67 4.96
N GLY A 60 17.30 5.80 6.11
CA GLY A 60 16.13 6.66 6.27
C GLY A 60 14.81 6.03 5.81
N ASN A 61 14.79 4.75 5.42
CA ASN A 61 13.55 4.10 5.00
C ASN A 61 12.75 3.59 6.20
N PRO A 62 11.40 3.63 6.14
CA PRO A 62 10.56 3.03 7.16
C PRO A 62 10.90 1.55 7.36
N ILE A 63 11.01 1.12 8.62
CA ILE A 63 11.07 -0.31 8.92
C ILE A 63 9.71 -0.89 8.59
N THR A 64 9.66 -1.84 7.66
CA THR A 64 8.41 -2.48 7.24
C THR A 64 8.29 -3.90 7.76
N ILE A 65 7.06 -4.32 8.05
CA ILE A 65 6.72 -5.70 8.40
C ILE A 65 5.80 -6.25 7.32
N LYS A 66 6.12 -7.45 6.83
CA LYS A 66 5.29 -8.19 5.87
C LYS A 66 4.23 -8.99 6.62
N LEU A 67 2.97 -8.73 6.33
CA LEU A 67 1.82 -9.47 6.85
C LEU A 67 1.15 -10.22 5.70
N LYS A 68 0.81 -11.50 5.91
CA LYS A 68 0.11 -12.34 4.92
C LYS A 68 -1.37 -12.49 5.30
N GLY A 69 -2.25 -12.43 4.31
CA GLY A 69 -3.70 -12.46 4.53
C GLY A 69 -4.50 -12.00 3.31
N THR A 70 -5.79 -11.80 3.51
CA THR A 70 -6.69 -11.29 2.48
C THR A 70 -6.40 -9.80 2.26
N VAL A 71 -6.10 -9.43 1.02
CA VAL A 71 -5.77 -8.06 0.62
C VAL A 71 -6.86 -7.56 -0.32
N GLU A 72 -7.50 -6.45 0.05
CA GLU A 72 -8.51 -5.78 -0.75
C GLU A 72 -8.05 -4.32 -0.96
N ALA A 73 -7.59 -4.00 -2.17
CA ALA A 73 -7.22 -2.63 -2.52
C ALA A 73 -8.39 -1.92 -3.21
N TYR A 74 -8.60 -0.65 -2.88
CA TYR A 74 -9.65 0.17 -3.46
C TYR A 74 -9.13 1.60 -3.70
N VAL A 75 -9.59 2.25 -4.77
CA VAL A 75 -9.31 3.67 -4.99
C VAL A 75 -10.22 4.48 -4.07
N GLN A 76 -9.61 5.36 -3.29
CA GLN A 76 -10.35 6.37 -2.55
C GLN A 76 -10.84 7.38 -3.58
N THR A 77 -11.99 7.13 -4.19
CA THR A 77 -12.67 8.19 -4.92
C THR A 77 -13.04 9.24 -3.89
N SER A 78 -12.25 10.32 -3.82
CA SER A 78 -12.66 11.55 -3.15
C SER A 78 -13.85 12.13 -3.91
N ALA A 79 -15.02 11.53 -3.70
CA ALA A 79 -16.30 12.09 -4.06
C ALA A 79 -16.78 13.10 -3.01
N GLU A 80 -16.00 13.37 -1.95
CA GLU A 80 -16.34 14.42 -0.99
C GLU A 80 -15.20 15.43 -0.85
N LYS A 81 -15.63 16.67 -0.93
CA LYS A 81 -14.90 17.92 -1.17
C LYS A 81 -14.71 18.67 0.15
#